data_AF-L7M239-F1
#
_entry.id   AF-L7M239-F1
#
_cell.length_a   1.000
_cell.length_b   1.000
_cell.length_c   1.000
_cell.angle_alpha   90.00
_cell.angle_beta   90.00
_cell.angle_gamma   90.00
#
_symmetry.space_group_name_H-M   'P 1'
#
loop_
_entity.id
_entity.type
_entity.pdbx_description
1 polymer ?
#
loop_
_entity_poly.entity_id
_entity_poly.type
_entity_poly.pdbx_seq_one_letter_code
_entity_poly.pdbx_strand_id
1 'polypeptide(L)'
;MKLQANGAPKNGQPQQHPPHYYPELPTEVEERLEKLFRKLDVNEDGRIDINDLTTGLRKLGLPHSPGSVEKFITVSDTGKDGTVDFAEFVHYIIEHEKNLMVVFKSLDANSDGSLDANEIRTSFQKLGIQIDYDEAMRLLKRMDKDGSLTISFEEWRDYLLFHPSSEIHDIIHHWRHATFVDLGEDSLVPDDFTEEEIHTGMWWRHLVAGGVAGAVSRTCTAPLDRLKVFLQVRGSEFQSIQQCLRHMLQEGGIPSLWRGNGINVIKIAPESALKFLAYEKAKRLIKGDSNRDLGIFERFFAGSLAGSIAQTSIYPMEVLKTRLALRKTGQYKGIVDAAYQIYRKEGLRSFYKGYLPNLLGIIPYAGIDLAIYEALEIQLKMWILCCSPPPPPTSQCTLTST
;
A
#
# COMPACT_ATOMS: atom_id res chain seq x y z
N MET A 1 -44.55 -48.11 23.19
CA MET A 1 -45.31 -47.96 24.45
C MET A 1 -44.25 -47.92 25.55
N LYS A 2 -43.92 -46.84 26.26
CA LYS A 2 -44.55 -45.55 26.57
C LYS A 2 -43.47 -44.46 26.60
N LEU A 3 -43.85 -43.27 26.14
CA LEU A 3 -43.25 -42.00 26.51
C LEU A 3 -43.35 -41.78 28.03
N GLN A 4 -42.35 -41.13 28.62
CA GLN A 4 -42.58 -40.05 29.57
C GLN A 4 -41.37 -39.12 29.65
N ALA A 5 -41.61 -37.88 29.23
CA ALA A 5 -40.75 -36.73 29.45
C ALA A 5 -41.08 -36.08 30.80
N ASN A 6 -40.05 -35.59 31.51
CA ASN A 6 -39.94 -34.23 32.05
C ASN A 6 -39.04 -34.19 33.29
N GLY A 7 -38.01 -33.34 33.21
CA GLY A 7 -37.21 -32.90 34.34
C GLY A 7 -36.29 -31.77 33.87
N ALA A 8 -36.71 -30.52 34.08
CA ALA A 8 -35.97 -29.31 33.76
C ALA A 8 -34.58 -29.26 34.44
N PRO A 9 -33.55 -28.66 33.83
CA PRO A 9 -32.27 -28.48 34.49
C PRO A 9 -32.34 -27.31 35.48
N LYS A 10 -31.94 -27.58 36.73
CA LYS A 10 -31.79 -26.58 37.79
C LYS A 10 -30.47 -25.81 37.62
N ASN A 11 -30.60 -24.52 37.87
CA ASN A 11 -29.58 -23.47 38.03
C ASN A 11 -28.18 -23.89 38.52
N GLY A 12 -27.18 -23.25 37.91
CA GLY A 12 -26.12 -22.55 38.64
C GLY A 12 -24.95 -23.39 39.14
N GLN A 13 -24.01 -23.71 38.25
CA GLN A 13 -22.63 -23.97 38.63
C GLN A 13 -21.76 -22.80 38.11
N PRO A 14 -20.93 -22.16 38.96
CA PRO A 14 -20.00 -21.15 38.49
C PRO A 14 -19.00 -21.81 37.53
N GLN A 15 -18.80 -21.19 36.37
CA GLN A 15 -17.76 -21.56 35.42
C GLN A 15 -16.42 -21.56 36.16
N GLN A 16 -15.75 -22.70 36.22
CA GLN A 16 -14.42 -22.82 36.80
C GLN A 16 -13.44 -22.15 35.83
N HIS A 17 -12.98 -20.94 36.19
CA HIS A 17 -11.89 -20.27 35.49
C HIS A 17 -10.58 -21.03 35.72
N PRO A 18 -9.76 -21.25 34.68
CA PRO A 18 -8.43 -21.86 34.82
C PRO A 18 -7.51 -21.00 35.72
N PRO A 19 -6.46 -21.60 36.32
CA PRO A 19 -5.67 -20.95 37.36
C PRO A 19 -4.98 -19.68 36.84
N HIS A 20 -5.40 -18.53 37.39
CA HIS A 20 -4.81 -17.22 37.13
C HIS A 20 -3.33 -17.19 37.52
N TYR A 21 -2.45 -16.89 36.56
CA TYR A 21 -1.02 -16.67 36.80
C TYR A 21 -0.70 -15.23 37.27
N TYR A 22 -1.69 -14.34 37.29
CA TYR A 22 -1.55 -12.97 37.80
C TYR A 22 -2.18 -12.83 39.18
N PRO A 23 -1.46 -12.28 40.17
CA PRO A 23 -2.08 -11.76 41.39
C PRO A 23 -3.13 -10.72 40.99
N GLU A 24 -4.38 -10.92 41.43
CA GLU A 24 -5.57 -10.07 41.24
C GLU A 24 -5.33 -8.79 40.42
N LEU A 25 -5.67 -8.84 39.13
CA LEU A 25 -5.67 -7.65 38.27
C LEU A 25 -6.60 -6.58 38.86
N PRO A 26 -6.25 -5.29 38.80
CA PRO A 26 -7.18 -4.23 39.19
C PRO A 26 -8.50 -4.37 38.42
N THR A 27 -9.64 -4.29 39.12
CA THR A 27 -10.97 -4.56 38.56
C THR A 27 -11.26 -3.75 37.29
N GLU A 28 -10.75 -2.52 37.21
CA GLU A 28 -10.90 -1.63 36.04
C GLU A 28 -10.19 -2.17 34.78
N VAL A 29 -9.03 -2.80 34.96
CA VAL A 29 -8.24 -3.38 33.86
C VAL A 29 -8.92 -4.64 33.35
N GLU A 30 -9.40 -5.48 34.28
CA GLU A 30 -10.13 -6.70 33.95
C GLU A 30 -11.41 -6.39 33.17
N GLU A 31 -12.22 -5.43 33.63
CA GLU A 31 -13.43 -4.99 32.91
C GLU A 31 -13.12 -4.44 31.51
N ARG A 32 -12.01 -3.72 31.35
CA ARG A 32 -11.57 -3.18 30.05
C ARG A 32 -11.21 -4.30 29.08
N LEU A 33 -10.43 -5.27 29.54
CA LEU A 33 -9.98 -6.40 28.72
C LEU A 33 -11.16 -7.33 28.38
N GLU A 34 -12.09 -7.54 29.30
CA GLU A 34 -13.30 -8.32 29.05
C GLU A 34 -14.18 -7.64 27.98
N LYS A 35 -14.39 -6.32 28.08
CA LYS A 35 -15.12 -5.54 27.06
C LYS A 35 -14.44 -5.59 25.69
N LEU A 36 -13.10 -5.61 25.66
CA LEU A 36 -12.35 -5.70 24.41
C LEU A 36 -12.42 -7.11 23.80
N PHE A 37 -12.25 -8.14 24.63
CA PHE A 37 -12.37 -9.54 24.23
C PHE A 37 -13.73 -9.83 23.60
N ARG A 38 -14.82 -9.42 24.26
CA ARG A 38 -16.19 -9.56 23.75
C ARG A 38 -16.47 -8.80 22.45
N LYS A 39 -15.70 -7.75 22.15
CA LYS A 39 -15.82 -7.02 20.87
C LYS A 39 -15.08 -7.71 19.73
N LEU A 40 -14.07 -8.51 20.05
CA LEU A 40 -13.26 -9.25 19.10
C LEU A 40 -13.83 -10.65 18.83
N ASP A 41 -14.41 -11.28 19.84
CA ASP A 41 -15.19 -12.51 19.72
C ASP A 41 -16.54 -12.22 19.01
N VAL A 42 -16.59 -12.41 17.69
CA VAL A 42 -17.77 -12.07 16.87
C VAL A 42 -18.81 -13.19 16.90
N ASN A 43 -18.38 -14.42 17.11
CA ASN A 43 -19.24 -15.61 17.10
C ASN A 43 -19.76 -15.98 18.51
N GLU A 44 -19.29 -15.29 19.55
CA GLU A 44 -19.63 -15.46 20.98
C GLU A 44 -19.34 -16.88 21.51
N ASP A 45 -18.32 -17.54 20.96
CA ASP A 45 -17.91 -18.89 21.38
C ASP A 45 -16.91 -18.89 22.56
N GLY A 46 -16.49 -17.70 23.01
CA GLY A 46 -15.56 -17.51 24.12
C GLY A 46 -14.09 -17.70 23.72
N ARG A 47 -13.78 -17.78 22.43
CA ARG A 47 -12.44 -17.89 21.85
C ARG A 47 -12.30 -16.88 20.71
N ILE A 48 -11.07 -16.46 20.43
CA ILE A 48 -10.77 -15.58 19.30
C ILE A 48 -10.01 -16.39 18.25
N ASP A 49 -10.64 -16.63 17.11
CA ASP A 49 -9.99 -17.19 15.92
C ASP A 49 -9.47 -16.09 14.97
N ILE A 50 -8.79 -16.49 13.89
CA ILE A 50 -8.26 -15.55 12.89
C ILE A 50 -9.39 -14.73 12.22
N ASN A 51 -10.57 -15.32 12.01
CA ASN A 51 -11.70 -14.65 11.37
C ASN A 51 -12.36 -13.63 12.32
N ASP A 52 -12.52 -13.99 13.58
CA ASP A 52 -13.02 -13.15 14.67
C ASP A 52 -12.10 -11.95 14.86
N LEU A 53 -10.77 -12.17 14.96
CA LEU A 53 -9.80 -11.09 15.08
C LEU A 53 -9.77 -10.18 13.85
N THR A 54 -9.78 -10.74 12.63
CA THR A 54 -9.82 -9.95 11.39
C THR A 54 -11.09 -9.11 11.30
N THR A 55 -12.24 -9.68 11.66
CA THR A 55 -13.54 -9.01 11.59
C THR A 55 -13.70 -7.99 12.71
N GLY A 56 -13.23 -8.31 13.92
CA GLY A 56 -13.24 -7.45 15.10
C GLY A 56 -12.38 -6.20 14.90
N LEU A 57 -11.14 -6.35 14.42
CA LEU A 57 -10.26 -5.22 14.12
C LEU A 57 -10.83 -4.30 13.04
N ARG A 58 -11.46 -4.88 12.01
CA ARG A 58 -12.16 -4.11 10.97
C ARG A 58 -13.32 -3.29 11.55
N LYS A 59 -14.12 -3.86 12.45
CA LYS A 59 -15.24 -3.16 13.11
C LYS A 59 -14.74 -2.04 14.03
N LEU A 60 -13.58 -2.21 14.65
CA LEU A 60 -12.95 -1.21 15.52
C LEU A 60 -12.27 -0.07 14.75
N GLY A 61 -12.19 -0.16 13.41
CA GLY A 61 -11.53 0.85 12.57
C GLY A 61 -10.02 0.89 12.77
N LEU A 62 -9.43 -0.19 13.31
CA LEU A 62 -8.01 -0.29 13.57
C LEU A 62 -7.28 -0.87 12.35
N PRO A 63 -6.08 -0.37 12.03
CA PRO A 63 -5.27 -0.92 10.94
C PRO A 63 -4.91 -2.37 11.26
N HIS A 64 -5.25 -3.28 10.33
CA HIS A 64 -5.00 -4.71 10.47
C HIS A 64 -4.42 -5.25 9.17
N SER A 65 -3.19 -5.78 9.21
CA SER A 65 -2.64 -6.59 8.12
C SER A 65 -2.94 -8.07 8.40
N PRO A 66 -3.17 -8.90 7.37
CA PRO A 66 -3.34 -10.34 7.54
C PRO A 66 -2.17 -10.98 8.30
N GLY A 67 -0.93 -10.53 8.03
CA GLY A 67 0.27 -10.99 8.75
C GLY A 67 0.30 -10.58 10.22
N SER A 68 -0.24 -9.41 10.57
CA SER A 68 -0.33 -8.95 11.97
C SER A 68 -1.28 -9.81 12.79
N VAL A 69 -2.43 -10.18 12.19
CA VAL A 69 -3.44 -11.05 12.80
C VAL A 69 -2.88 -12.45 13.02
N GLU A 70 -2.20 -13.02 12.02
CA GLU A 70 -1.59 -14.34 12.12
C GLU A 70 -0.46 -14.36 13.15
N LYS A 71 0.38 -13.33 13.19
CA LYS A 71 1.44 -13.20 14.20
C LYS A 71 0.88 -13.03 15.61
N PHE A 72 -0.21 -12.27 15.78
CA PHE A 72 -0.91 -12.15 17.06
C PHE A 72 -1.37 -13.52 17.57
N ILE A 73 -2.08 -14.29 16.74
CA ILE A 73 -2.57 -15.62 17.12
C ILE A 73 -1.39 -16.54 17.44
N THR A 74 -0.35 -16.54 16.60
CA THR A 74 0.84 -17.39 16.80
C THR A 74 1.60 -17.09 18.09
N VAL A 75 1.65 -15.82 18.51
CA VAL A 75 2.35 -15.40 19.73
C VAL A 75 1.47 -15.57 20.97
N SER A 76 0.15 -15.42 20.84
CA SER A 76 -0.79 -15.51 21.96
C SER A 76 -1.19 -16.95 22.30
N ASP A 77 -1.32 -17.82 21.29
CA ASP A 77 -1.76 -19.22 21.42
C ASP A 77 -0.66 -20.07 22.06
N THR A 78 -0.66 -20.10 23.39
CA THR A 78 0.28 -20.89 24.20
C THR A 78 -0.11 -22.37 24.17
N GLY A 79 -1.40 -22.66 24.03
CA GLY A 79 -1.98 -23.99 23.88
C GLY A 79 -1.72 -24.67 22.53
N LYS A 80 -1.36 -23.91 21.50
CA LYS A 80 -1.26 -24.33 20.08
C LYS A 80 -2.56 -24.95 19.55
N ASP A 81 -3.70 -24.47 20.00
CA ASP A 81 -5.01 -24.98 19.57
C ASP A 81 -5.61 -24.20 18.38
N GLY A 82 -4.92 -23.17 17.90
CA GLY A 82 -5.32 -22.32 16.77
C GLY A 82 -6.35 -21.26 17.13
N THR A 83 -6.68 -21.12 18.41
CA THR A 83 -7.59 -20.12 18.97
C THR A 83 -6.96 -19.44 20.18
N VAL A 84 -7.40 -18.24 20.53
CA VAL A 84 -6.91 -17.54 21.72
C VAL A 84 -8.03 -17.47 22.75
N ASP A 85 -7.82 -18.07 23.91
CA ASP A 85 -8.77 -17.97 25.03
C ASP A 85 -8.62 -16.64 25.80
N PHE A 86 -9.54 -16.37 26.73
CA PHE A 86 -9.49 -15.12 27.50
C PHE A 86 -8.21 -14.96 28.33
N ALA A 87 -7.66 -16.05 28.86
CA ALA A 87 -6.46 -16.00 29.70
C ALA A 87 -5.21 -15.72 28.84
N GLU A 88 -5.10 -16.35 27.68
CA GLU A 88 -4.05 -16.12 26.68
C GLU A 88 -4.12 -14.70 26.12
N PHE A 89 -5.34 -14.22 25.82
CA PHE A 89 -5.58 -12.85 25.38
C PHE A 89 -5.11 -11.83 26.42
N VAL A 90 -5.49 -12.03 27.69
CA VAL A 90 -5.10 -11.16 28.80
C VAL A 90 -3.58 -11.16 28.97
N HIS A 91 -2.94 -12.32 28.90
CA HIS A 91 -1.50 -12.45 29.01
C HIS A 91 -0.78 -11.66 27.91
N TYR A 92 -1.15 -11.88 26.65
CA TYR A 92 -0.57 -11.18 25.51
C TYR A 92 -0.72 -9.66 25.64
N ILE A 93 -1.94 -9.18 25.92
CA ILE A 93 -2.20 -7.74 25.99
C ILE A 93 -1.40 -7.09 27.12
N ILE A 94 -1.34 -7.71 28.30
CA ILE A 94 -0.57 -7.16 29.43
C ILE A 94 0.92 -7.11 29.11
N GLU A 95 1.47 -8.16 28.49
CA GLU A 95 2.88 -8.21 28.10
C GLU A 95 3.19 -7.17 27.02
N HIS A 96 2.33 -7.04 26.02
CA HIS A 96 2.47 -6.05 24.96
C HIS A 96 2.36 -4.61 25.49
N GLU A 97 1.41 -4.32 26.39
CA GLU A 97 1.29 -3.01 27.04
C GLU A 97 2.54 -2.65 27.84
N LYS A 98 3.16 -3.61 28.54
CA LYS A 98 4.43 -3.39 29.24
C LYS A 98 5.56 -3.04 28.29
N ASN A 99 5.65 -3.73 27.15
CA ASN A 99 6.68 -3.46 26.15
C ASN A 99 6.46 -2.09 25.50
N LEU A 100 5.21 -1.74 25.17
CA LEU A 100 4.86 -0.41 24.66
C LEU A 100 5.20 0.70 25.65
N MET A 101 5.05 0.47 26.95
CA MET A 101 5.44 1.41 28.00
C MET A 101 6.96 1.63 28.05
N VAL A 102 7.76 0.58 27.84
CA VAL A 102 9.22 0.71 27.75
C VAL A 102 9.60 1.59 26.56
N VAL A 103 8.97 1.36 25.40
CA VAL A 103 9.19 2.18 24.21
C VAL A 103 8.76 3.63 24.44
N PHE A 104 7.57 3.86 25.00
CA PHE A 104 7.06 5.19 25.30
C PHE A 104 8.03 5.98 26.19
N LYS A 105 8.51 5.38 27.29
CA LYS A 105 9.50 5.99 28.18
C LYS A 105 10.85 6.25 27.52
N SER A 106 11.21 5.48 26.49
CA SER A 106 12.44 5.72 25.73
C SER A 106 12.34 6.91 24.77
N LEU A 107 11.11 7.25 24.36
CA LEU A 107 10.78 8.39 23.49
C LEU A 107 10.57 9.68 24.30
N ASP A 108 10.00 9.56 25.50
CA ASP A 108 9.75 10.65 26.45
C ASP A 108 11.07 11.09 27.11
N ALA A 109 11.72 12.08 26.49
CA ALA A 109 13.05 12.53 26.88
C ALA A 109 13.02 13.42 28.14
N ASN A 110 11.93 14.16 28.34
CA ASN A 110 11.76 15.07 29.47
C ASN A 110 11.07 14.40 30.68
N SER A 111 10.56 13.17 30.51
CA SER A 111 9.84 12.37 31.51
C SER A 111 8.57 13.05 32.05
N ASP A 112 7.89 13.81 31.21
CA ASP A 112 6.64 14.50 31.56
C ASP A 112 5.39 13.61 31.40
N GLY A 113 5.55 12.39 30.87
CA GLY A 113 4.48 11.42 30.67
C GLY A 113 3.69 11.62 29.38
N SER A 114 4.15 12.51 28.50
CA SER A 114 3.57 12.85 27.21
C SER A 114 4.65 12.87 26.14
N LEU A 115 4.28 12.64 24.87
CA LEU A 115 5.22 12.79 23.74
C LEU A 115 4.87 14.01 22.90
N ASP A 116 5.81 14.93 22.77
CA ASP A 116 5.68 16.11 21.90
C ASP A 116 6.34 15.92 20.52
N ALA A 117 6.09 16.86 19.60
CA ALA A 117 6.64 16.81 18.25
C ALA A 117 8.18 16.91 18.21
N ASN A 118 8.81 17.58 19.18
CA ASN A 118 10.27 17.68 19.28
C ASN A 118 10.90 16.37 19.76
N GLU A 119 10.25 15.66 20.68
CA GLU A 119 10.66 14.36 21.20
C GLU A 119 10.54 13.27 20.15
N ILE A 120 9.43 13.27 19.40
CA ILE A 120 9.25 12.42 18.22
C ILE A 120 10.37 12.69 17.21
N ARG A 121 10.59 13.97 16.85
CA ARG A 121 11.66 14.36 15.92
C ARG A 121 13.03 13.88 16.37
N THR A 122 13.37 14.12 17.62
CA THR A 122 14.68 13.78 18.19
C THR A 122 14.88 12.27 18.23
N SER A 123 13.83 11.52 18.56
CA SER A 123 13.86 10.06 18.61
C SER A 123 14.03 9.42 17.24
N PHE A 124 13.34 9.94 16.22
CA PHE A 124 13.51 9.51 14.83
C PHE A 124 14.92 9.81 14.33
N GLN A 125 15.47 11.00 14.64
CA GLN A 125 16.84 11.37 14.29
C GLN A 125 17.89 10.46 14.95
N LYS A 126 17.70 10.09 16.22
CA LYS A 126 18.57 9.13 16.94
C LYS A 126 18.58 7.75 16.28
N LEU A 127 17.48 7.36 15.64
CA LEU A 127 17.36 6.10 14.89
C LEU A 127 17.83 6.21 13.43
N GLY A 128 18.44 7.34 13.05
CA GLY A 128 18.98 7.57 11.70
C GLY A 128 17.93 7.99 10.68
N ILE A 129 16.71 8.32 11.12
CA ILE A 129 15.61 8.77 10.25
C ILE A 129 15.51 10.30 10.35
N GLN A 130 15.81 10.98 9.26
CA GLN A 130 15.69 12.44 9.18
C GLN A 130 14.21 12.79 8.95
N ILE A 131 13.58 13.42 9.95
CA ILE A 131 12.24 14.01 9.82
C ILE A 131 12.28 15.48 10.23
N ASP A 132 11.47 16.30 9.55
CA ASP A 132 11.29 17.70 9.92
C ASP A 132 10.24 17.86 11.04
N TYR A 133 10.09 19.09 11.57
CA TYR A 133 9.14 19.36 12.64
C TYR A 133 7.68 19.21 12.18
N ASP A 134 7.38 19.57 10.93
CA ASP A 134 6.03 19.50 10.36
C ASP A 134 5.60 18.05 10.08
N GLU A 135 6.54 17.17 9.78
CA GLU A 135 6.38 15.72 9.67
C GLU A 135 6.13 15.10 11.04
N ALA A 136 6.94 15.46 12.05
CA ALA A 136 6.72 15.00 13.42
C ALA A 136 5.35 15.44 13.95
N MET A 137 4.94 16.68 13.69
CA MET A 137 3.63 17.21 14.04
C MET A 137 2.49 16.47 13.31
N ARG A 138 2.70 16.06 12.06
CA ARG A 138 1.72 15.25 11.30
C ARG A 138 1.58 13.84 11.87
N LEU A 139 2.68 13.23 12.31
CA LEU A 139 2.66 11.93 12.97
C LEU A 139 1.91 12.03 14.30
N LEU A 140 2.24 13.04 15.10
CA LEU A 140 1.62 13.32 16.39
C LEU A 140 0.09 13.40 16.29
N LYS A 141 -0.41 14.26 15.39
CA LYS A 141 -1.85 14.51 15.19
C LYS A 141 -2.68 13.29 14.77
N ARG A 142 -2.06 12.21 14.32
CA ARG A 142 -2.78 10.98 13.95
C ARG A 142 -3.06 10.07 15.15
N MET A 143 -2.27 10.22 16.20
CA MET A 143 -2.36 9.43 17.42
C MET A 143 -3.03 10.21 18.54
N ASP A 144 -2.82 11.53 18.56
CA ASP A 144 -3.53 12.50 19.40
C ASP A 144 -5.03 12.52 19.05
N LYS A 145 -5.85 11.98 19.95
CA LYS A 145 -7.31 11.90 19.83
C LYS A 145 -8.00 13.05 20.55
N ASP A 146 -7.39 13.55 21.63
CA ASP A 146 -7.96 14.60 22.46
C ASP A 146 -7.62 16.03 21.98
N GLY A 147 -6.72 16.14 21.01
CA GLY A 147 -6.28 17.40 20.41
C GLY A 147 -5.34 18.19 21.31
N SER A 148 -4.70 17.54 22.28
CA SER A 148 -3.76 18.15 23.22
C SER A 148 -2.45 18.59 22.58
N LEU A 149 -2.17 18.17 21.33
CA LEU A 149 -0.89 18.33 20.64
C LEU A 149 0.28 17.63 21.37
N THR A 150 -0.06 16.66 22.21
CA THR A 150 0.84 15.71 22.86
C THR A 150 0.24 14.32 22.77
N ILE A 151 1.05 13.27 22.84
CA ILE A 151 0.52 11.89 22.91
C ILE A 151 0.68 11.36 24.32
N SER A 152 -0.44 11.05 24.95
CA SER A 152 -0.48 10.33 26.24
C SER A 152 -0.16 8.84 26.06
N PHE A 153 0.20 8.16 27.16
CA PHE A 153 0.42 6.71 27.10
C PHE A 153 -0.86 5.96 26.70
N GLU A 154 -2.05 6.44 27.10
CA GLU A 154 -3.33 5.84 26.74
C GLU A 154 -3.57 5.89 25.23
N GLU A 155 -3.27 7.01 24.58
CA GLU A 155 -3.39 7.17 23.13
C GLU A 155 -2.36 6.32 22.39
N TRP A 156 -1.11 6.31 22.86
CA TRP A 156 -0.04 5.47 22.34
C TRP A 156 -0.40 3.98 22.40
N ARG A 157 -0.87 3.54 23.58
CA ARG A 157 -1.31 2.17 23.82
C ARG A 157 -2.45 1.81 22.88
N ASP A 158 -3.51 2.62 22.84
CA ASP A 158 -4.71 2.30 22.07
C ASP A 158 -4.45 2.29 20.56
N TYR A 159 -3.49 3.09 20.08
CA TYR A 159 -3.10 3.11 18.68
C TYR A 159 -2.25 1.88 18.28
N LEU A 160 -1.37 1.42 19.16
CA LEU A 160 -0.40 0.34 18.88
C LEU A 160 -0.78 -1.02 19.48
N LEU A 161 -1.94 -1.12 20.13
CA LEU A 161 -2.35 -2.31 20.88
C LEU A 161 -2.32 -3.61 20.06
N PHE A 162 -2.66 -3.51 18.77
CA PHE A 162 -2.69 -4.65 17.85
C PHE A 162 -1.55 -4.62 16.84
N HIS A 163 -0.58 -3.73 17.02
CA HIS A 163 0.62 -3.74 16.20
C HIS A 163 1.46 -4.98 16.56
N PRO A 164 1.91 -5.77 15.57
CA PRO A 164 2.52 -7.08 15.81
C PRO A 164 3.99 -7.02 16.26
N SER A 165 4.55 -5.83 16.39
CA SER A 165 5.90 -5.61 16.93
C SER A 165 5.84 -4.66 18.11
N SER A 166 6.60 -4.99 19.14
CA SER A 166 6.84 -4.14 20.31
C SER A 166 8.20 -3.43 20.22
N GLU A 167 8.92 -3.56 19.09
CA GLU A 167 10.22 -2.92 18.87
C GLU A 167 10.05 -1.48 18.38
N ILE A 168 10.85 -0.56 18.94
CA ILE A 168 10.80 0.86 18.61
C ILE A 168 11.05 1.12 17.11
N HIS A 169 11.95 0.35 16.49
CA HIS A 169 12.28 0.52 15.07
C HIS A 169 11.09 0.17 14.18
N ASP A 170 10.42 -0.94 14.46
CA ASP A 170 9.28 -1.42 13.68
C ASP A 170 8.05 -0.52 13.87
N ILE A 171 7.80 -0.07 15.11
CA ILE A 171 6.72 0.87 15.43
C ILE A 171 6.92 2.18 14.67
N ILE A 172 8.13 2.73 14.69
CA ILE A 172 8.47 3.99 14.00
C ILE A 172 8.42 3.82 12.49
N HIS A 173 8.88 2.68 11.98
CA HIS A 173 8.81 2.34 10.57
C HIS A 173 7.36 2.21 10.11
N HIS A 174 6.51 1.51 10.86
CA HIS A 174 5.08 1.38 10.61
C HIS A 174 4.38 2.73 10.66
N TRP A 175 4.65 3.53 11.71
CA TRP A 175 4.04 4.85 11.87
C TRP A 175 4.38 5.77 10.70
N ARG A 176 5.60 5.69 10.18
CA ARG A 176 6.02 6.41 8.97
C ARG A 176 5.35 5.87 7.71
N HIS A 177 5.31 4.56 7.48
CA HIS A 177 4.78 3.99 6.24
C HIS A 177 3.25 4.03 6.17
N ALA A 178 2.55 3.88 7.30
CA ALA A 178 1.11 4.08 7.39
C ALA A 178 0.67 5.53 7.09
N THR A 179 1.60 6.49 7.03
CA THR A 179 1.30 7.85 6.54
C THR A 179 1.27 8.00 5.01
N PHE A 180 1.76 7.01 4.27
CA PHE A 180 1.84 7.03 2.81
C PHE A 180 0.74 6.13 2.23
N VAL A 181 -0.49 6.66 2.11
CA VAL A 181 -1.61 5.91 1.53
C VAL A 181 -1.60 6.06 0.01
N ASP A 182 -1.26 4.93 -0.61
CA ASP A 182 -1.78 4.29 -1.82
C ASP A 182 -1.89 5.14 -3.09
N LEU A 183 -0.95 4.88 -3.99
CA LEU A 183 -0.58 5.71 -5.12
C LEU A 183 -1.42 5.43 -6.37
N GLY A 184 -2.03 6.50 -6.86
CA GLY A 184 -2.64 6.55 -8.18
C GLY A 184 -1.64 6.56 -9.34
N GLU A 185 -0.32 6.65 -9.11
CA GLU A 185 0.73 6.64 -10.16
C GLU A 185 2.02 5.89 -9.80
N ASP A 186 1.97 4.88 -8.92
CA ASP A 186 3.09 3.94 -8.65
C ASP A 186 3.47 3.02 -9.84
N SER A 187 3.00 3.36 -11.04
CA SER A 187 3.41 2.69 -12.27
C SER A 187 4.88 2.92 -12.64
N LEU A 188 5.64 3.75 -11.91
CA LEU A 188 7.06 3.90 -12.19
C LEU A 188 7.93 2.77 -11.61
N VAL A 189 7.63 2.20 -10.45
CA VAL A 189 8.20 0.92 -10.00
C VAL A 189 7.27 0.41 -8.93
N PRO A 190 6.84 -0.87 -8.93
CA PRO A 190 6.12 -1.42 -7.79
C PRO A 190 6.95 -1.17 -6.52
N ASP A 191 6.30 -0.73 -5.45
CA ASP A 191 6.87 -0.82 -4.12
C ASP A 191 7.41 -2.24 -3.91
N ASP A 192 8.51 -2.34 -3.16
CA ASP A 192 9.12 -3.61 -2.81
C ASP A 192 8.01 -4.56 -2.38
N PHE A 193 7.90 -5.74 -3.02
CA PHE A 193 6.97 -6.77 -2.55
C PHE A 193 7.12 -6.85 -1.04
N THR A 194 6.01 -6.71 -0.32
CA THR A 194 6.06 -6.70 1.14
C THR A 194 6.84 -7.94 1.60
N GLU A 195 7.67 -7.83 2.64
CA GLU A 195 8.42 -9.00 3.13
C GLU A 195 7.48 -10.20 3.36
N GLU A 196 6.23 -9.92 3.78
CA GLU A 196 5.11 -10.86 3.89
C GLU A 196 4.78 -11.60 2.57
N GLU A 197 4.72 -10.90 1.43
CA GLU A 197 4.41 -11.48 0.10
C GLU A 197 5.56 -12.33 -0.46
N ILE A 198 6.80 -11.96 -0.15
CA ILE A 198 7.99 -12.75 -0.50
C ILE A 198 8.02 -14.05 0.30
N HIS A 199 7.69 -13.98 1.60
CA HIS A 199 7.66 -15.13 2.51
C HIS A 199 6.49 -16.09 2.23
N THR A 200 5.30 -15.58 1.87
CA THR A 200 4.12 -16.41 1.53
C THR A 200 4.19 -17.05 0.15
N GLY A 201 5.13 -16.64 -0.71
CA GLY A 201 5.31 -17.17 -2.06
C GLY A 201 4.17 -16.82 -3.04
N MET A 202 3.29 -15.87 -2.68
CA MET A 202 2.13 -15.47 -3.50
C MET A 202 2.40 -14.32 -4.47
N TRP A 203 3.59 -13.70 -4.42
CA TRP A 203 4.00 -12.58 -5.29
C TRP A 203 3.73 -12.79 -6.80
N TRP A 204 3.89 -14.02 -7.29
CA TRP A 204 3.65 -14.35 -8.70
C TRP A 204 2.17 -14.20 -9.10
N ARG A 205 1.22 -14.38 -8.17
CA ARG A 205 -0.21 -14.21 -8.43
C ARG A 205 -0.55 -12.75 -8.71
N HIS A 206 0.01 -11.83 -7.94
CA HIS A 206 -0.15 -10.40 -8.15
C HIS A 206 0.47 -9.95 -9.46
N LEU A 207 1.65 -10.46 -9.80
CA LEU A 207 2.28 -10.19 -11.10
C LEU A 207 1.44 -10.71 -12.28
N VAL A 208 0.91 -11.93 -12.18
CA VAL A 208 0.05 -12.51 -13.22
C VAL A 208 -1.26 -11.73 -13.31
N ALA A 209 -1.89 -11.38 -12.18
CA ALA A 209 -3.11 -10.60 -12.15
C ALA A 209 -2.92 -9.21 -12.77
N GLY A 210 -1.85 -8.50 -12.39
CA GLY A 210 -1.48 -7.20 -12.97
C GLY A 210 -1.15 -7.31 -14.46
N GLY A 211 -0.42 -8.35 -14.88
CA GLY A 211 -0.12 -8.62 -16.29
C GLY A 211 -1.37 -8.89 -17.12
N VAL A 212 -2.29 -9.71 -16.62
CA VAL A 212 -3.57 -10.01 -17.28
C VAL A 212 -4.47 -8.77 -17.34
N ALA A 213 -4.59 -8.03 -16.23
CA ALA A 213 -5.35 -6.78 -16.19
C ALA A 213 -4.79 -5.75 -17.20
N GLY A 214 -3.47 -5.61 -17.26
CA GLY A 214 -2.79 -4.77 -18.25
C GLY A 214 -3.06 -5.21 -19.69
N ALA A 215 -3.02 -6.51 -19.97
CA ALA A 215 -3.31 -7.06 -21.29
C ALA A 215 -4.76 -6.82 -21.73
N VAL A 216 -5.72 -7.01 -20.82
CA VAL A 216 -7.15 -6.74 -21.06
C VAL A 216 -7.37 -5.26 -21.32
N SER A 217 -6.85 -4.39 -20.46
CA SER A 217 -6.94 -2.92 -20.59
C SER A 217 -6.41 -2.43 -21.95
N ARG A 218 -5.21 -2.87 -22.36
CA ARG A 218 -4.62 -2.52 -23.66
C ARG A 218 -5.44 -3.06 -24.83
N THR A 219 -6.03 -4.25 -24.70
CA THR A 219 -6.84 -4.84 -25.77
C THR A 219 -8.18 -4.13 -25.95
N CYS A 220 -8.81 -3.68 -24.86
CA CYS A 220 -10.02 -2.85 -24.90
C CYS A 220 -9.76 -1.47 -25.52
N THR A 221 -8.59 -0.87 -25.23
CA THR A 221 -8.22 0.47 -25.71
C THR A 221 -7.54 0.49 -27.09
N ALA A 222 -7.08 -0.66 -27.58
CA ALA A 222 -6.34 -0.78 -28.84
C ALA A 222 -6.99 -0.12 -30.08
N PRO A 223 -8.32 -0.21 -30.30
CA PRO A 223 -8.96 0.47 -31.44
C PRO A 223 -8.80 2.00 -31.39
N LEU A 224 -8.94 2.60 -30.22
CA LEU A 224 -8.80 4.04 -30.00
C LEU A 224 -7.33 4.46 -30.11
N ASP A 225 -6.42 3.68 -29.54
CA ASP A 225 -4.97 3.88 -29.66
C ASP A 225 -4.53 3.88 -31.13
N ARG A 226 -5.01 2.92 -31.93
CA ARG A 226 -4.69 2.86 -33.36
C ARG A 226 -5.26 4.06 -34.11
N LEU A 227 -6.51 4.42 -33.83
CA LEU A 227 -7.15 5.59 -34.45
C LEU A 227 -6.38 6.88 -34.14
N LYS A 228 -5.96 7.07 -32.88
CA LYS A 228 -5.11 8.18 -32.44
C LYS A 228 -3.80 8.22 -33.22
N VAL A 229 -3.05 7.12 -33.28
CA VAL A 229 -1.76 7.06 -33.98
C VAL A 229 -1.94 7.32 -35.48
N PHE A 230 -3.01 6.82 -36.08
CA PHE A 230 -3.30 7.05 -37.50
C PHE A 230 -3.62 8.52 -37.79
N LEU A 231 -4.42 9.17 -36.93
CA LEU A 231 -4.70 10.61 -37.02
C LEU A 231 -3.47 11.48 -36.77
N GLN A 232 -2.58 11.08 -35.85
CA GLN A 232 -1.35 11.83 -35.59
C GLN A 232 -0.39 11.84 -36.80
N VAL A 233 -0.43 10.80 -37.64
CA VAL A 233 0.44 10.67 -38.81
C VAL A 233 -0.22 11.13 -40.11
N ARG A 234 -1.51 10.84 -40.30
CA ARG A 234 -2.27 11.11 -41.55
C ARG A 234 -3.44 12.07 -41.34
N GLY A 235 -3.45 12.82 -40.26
CA GLY A 235 -4.59 13.69 -39.89
C GLY A 235 -4.92 14.74 -40.94
N SER A 236 -3.94 15.22 -41.70
CA SER A 236 -4.16 16.17 -42.81
C SER A 236 -4.96 15.57 -43.98
N GLU A 237 -5.01 14.24 -44.09
CA GLU A 237 -5.75 13.54 -45.16
C GLU A 237 -7.24 13.37 -44.83
N PHE A 238 -7.67 13.60 -43.58
CA PHE A 238 -9.04 13.36 -43.13
C PHE A 238 -9.64 14.62 -42.51
N GLN A 239 -10.87 14.97 -42.91
CA GLN A 239 -11.59 16.12 -42.36
C GLN A 239 -12.24 15.80 -41.00
N SER A 240 -12.46 14.51 -40.69
CA SER A 240 -13.08 14.08 -39.44
C SER A 240 -12.56 12.72 -38.95
N ILE A 241 -12.67 12.51 -37.64
CA ILE A 241 -12.35 11.23 -36.98
C ILE A 241 -13.19 10.09 -37.56
N GLN A 242 -14.47 10.36 -37.88
CA GLN A 242 -15.37 9.37 -38.48
C GLN A 242 -14.92 8.94 -39.87
N GLN A 243 -14.42 9.88 -40.69
CA GLN A 243 -13.90 9.59 -42.01
C GLN A 243 -12.64 8.71 -41.92
N CYS A 244 -11.74 9.02 -40.98
CA CYS A 244 -10.56 8.20 -40.70
C CYS A 244 -10.95 6.77 -40.25
N LEU A 245 -11.89 6.64 -39.32
CA LEU A 245 -12.37 5.35 -38.84
C LEU A 245 -13.00 4.53 -39.98
N ARG A 246 -13.84 5.16 -40.81
CA ARG A 246 -14.45 4.51 -41.97
C ARG A 246 -13.40 4.04 -42.97
N HIS A 247 -12.36 4.85 -43.23
CA HIS A 247 -11.23 4.44 -44.07
C HIS A 247 -10.48 3.23 -43.49
N MET A 248 -10.17 3.23 -42.18
CA MET A 248 -9.49 2.10 -41.52
C MET A 248 -10.30 0.80 -41.63
N LEU A 249 -11.63 0.89 -41.46
CA LEU A 249 -12.54 -0.24 -41.59
C LEU A 249 -12.66 -0.73 -43.05
N GLN A 250 -12.67 0.17 -44.03
CA GLN A 250 -12.68 -0.20 -45.45
C GLN A 250 -11.39 -0.89 -45.90
N GLU A 251 -10.24 -0.46 -45.38
CA GLU A 251 -8.93 -1.02 -45.78
C GLU A 251 -8.69 -2.45 -45.26
N GLY A 252 -9.14 -2.76 -44.04
CA GLY A 252 -8.77 -4.01 -43.37
C GLY A 252 -9.84 -4.64 -42.47
N GLY A 253 -11.06 -4.13 -42.52
CA GLY A 253 -12.17 -4.61 -41.70
C GLY A 253 -12.00 -4.32 -40.20
N ILE A 254 -12.89 -4.90 -39.41
CA ILE A 254 -12.91 -4.78 -37.94
C ILE A 254 -11.61 -5.30 -37.29
N PRO A 255 -11.04 -6.46 -37.68
CA PRO A 255 -9.81 -6.96 -37.06
C PRO A 255 -8.61 -6.03 -37.26
N SER A 256 -8.64 -5.16 -38.28
CA SER A 256 -7.57 -4.22 -38.49
C SER A 256 -7.40 -3.27 -37.30
N LEU A 257 -8.46 -2.93 -36.57
CA LEU A 257 -8.43 -1.98 -35.45
C LEU A 257 -7.41 -2.38 -34.36
N TRP A 258 -7.11 -3.68 -34.22
CA TRP A 258 -6.13 -4.22 -33.27
C TRP A 258 -4.71 -4.39 -33.84
N ARG A 259 -4.40 -3.87 -35.04
CA ARG A 259 -3.02 -3.91 -35.58
C ARG A 259 -2.07 -3.19 -34.63
N GLY A 260 -1.01 -3.90 -34.23
CA GLY A 260 -0.03 -3.42 -33.25
C GLY A 260 -0.33 -3.81 -31.80
N ASN A 261 -1.54 -4.29 -31.48
CA ASN A 261 -1.91 -4.66 -30.10
C ASN A 261 -1.04 -5.79 -29.53
N GLY A 262 -0.63 -6.74 -30.37
CA GLY A 262 0.26 -7.84 -29.92
C GLY A 262 1.56 -7.32 -29.30
N ILE A 263 2.16 -6.27 -29.87
CA ILE A 263 3.36 -5.65 -29.26
C ILE A 263 3.00 -4.90 -27.98
N ASN A 264 1.86 -4.21 -27.95
CA ASN A 264 1.39 -3.53 -26.74
C ASN A 264 1.25 -4.46 -25.55
N VAL A 265 0.81 -5.71 -25.77
CA VAL A 265 0.66 -6.72 -24.70
C VAL A 265 2.01 -7.34 -24.37
N ILE A 266 2.78 -7.77 -25.39
CA ILE A 266 4.08 -8.44 -25.17
C ILE A 266 5.06 -7.54 -24.42
N LYS A 267 5.06 -6.22 -24.68
CA LYS A 267 6.00 -5.31 -24.04
C LYS A 267 5.76 -5.07 -22.55
N ILE A 268 4.55 -5.33 -22.04
CA ILE A 268 4.17 -5.01 -20.64
C ILE A 268 5.12 -5.69 -19.66
N ALA A 269 5.28 -7.01 -19.77
CA ALA A 269 6.08 -7.76 -18.81
C ALA A 269 7.59 -7.41 -18.87
N PRO A 270 8.26 -7.36 -20.05
CA PRO A 270 9.65 -6.92 -20.14
C PRO A 270 9.87 -5.48 -19.66
N GLU A 271 8.93 -4.57 -19.97
CA GLU A 271 8.99 -3.16 -19.54
C GLU A 271 8.96 -3.06 -18.02
N SER A 272 7.98 -3.69 -17.37
CA SER A 272 7.87 -3.73 -15.90
C SER A 272 9.08 -4.39 -15.25
N ALA A 273 9.55 -5.53 -15.78
CA ALA A 273 10.68 -6.26 -15.21
C ALA A 273 12.00 -5.47 -15.30
N LEU A 274 12.30 -4.86 -16.45
CA LEU A 274 13.51 -4.06 -16.63
C LEU A 274 13.51 -2.83 -15.74
N LYS A 275 12.35 -2.20 -15.59
CA LYS A 275 12.18 -1.02 -14.74
C LYS A 275 12.40 -1.33 -13.27
N PHE A 276 11.81 -2.42 -12.78
CA PHE A 276 12.03 -2.91 -11.42
C PHE A 276 13.50 -3.25 -11.16
N LEU A 277 14.12 -4.04 -12.05
CA LEU A 277 15.53 -4.41 -11.94
C LEU A 277 16.46 -3.18 -11.96
N ALA A 278 16.21 -2.23 -12.87
CA ALA A 278 17.01 -1.03 -12.97
C ALA A 278 16.85 -0.13 -11.72
N TYR A 279 15.65 -0.05 -11.18
CA TYR A 279 15.39 0.69 -9.94
C TYR A 279 16.05 0.07 -8.74
N GLU A 280 15.92 -1.25 -8.55
CA GLU A 280 16.61 -1.98 -7.49
C GLU A 280 18.12 -1.74 -7.52
N LYS A 281 18.71 -1.79 -8.71
CA LYS A 281 20.14 -1.50 -8.89
C LYS A 281 20.47 -0.04 -8.61
N ALA A 282 19.64 0.91 -9.07
CA ALA A 282 19.84 2.33 -8.80
C ALA A 282 19.71 2.64 -7.29
N LYS A 283 18.69 2.11 -6.61
CA LYS A 283 18.50 2.22 -5.16
C LYS A 283 19.73 1.72 -4.41
N ARG A 284 20.22 0.51 -4.73
CA ARG A 284 21.41 -0.08 -4.08
C ARG A 284 22.67 0.75 -4.30
N LEU A 285 22.85 1.28 -5.51
CA LEU A 285 23.98 2.17 -5.82
C LEU A 285 23.92 3.48 -5.03
N ILE A 286 22.73 4.03 -4.78
CA ILE A 286 22.55 5.27 -4.02
C ILE A 286 22.63 5.02 -2.50
N LYS A 287 22.06 3.92 -2.00
CA LYS A 287 22.11 3.54 -0.57
C LYS A 287 23.51 3.13 -0.12
N GLY A 288 24.31 2.48 -0.97
CA GLY A 288 25.61 1.92 -0.58
C GLY A 288 25.46 0.89 0.57
N ASP A 289 26.39 0.92 1.53
CA ASP A 289 26.34 0.07 2.75
C ASP A 289 25.44 0.64 3.86
N SER A 290 24.73 1.76 3.60
CA SER A 290 23.85 2.38 4.60
C SER A 290 22.47 1.72 4.59
N ASN A 291 21.99 1.26 5.75
CA ASN A 291 20.63 0.71 5.88
C ASN A 291 19.55 1.80 6.01
N ARG A 292 19.78 2.99 5.42
CA ARG A 292 18.86 4.14 5.49
C ARG A 292 17.84 4.08 4.37
N ASP A 293 16.70 4.73 4.58
CA ASP A 293 15.74 4.98 3.50
C ASP A 293 16.22 6.09 2.57
N LEU A 294 15.82 5.96 1.30
CA LEU A 294 16.09 6.98 0.29
C LEU A 294 15.18 8.18 0.52
N GLY A 295 15.75 9.38 0.46
CA GLY A 295 14.98 10.62 0.44
C GLY A 295 14.19 10.79 -0.87
N ILE A 296 13.25 11.73 -0.89
CA ILE A 296 12.37 11.99 -2.05
C ILE A 296 13.17 12.23 -3.34
N PHE A 297 14.19 13.10 -3.28
CA PHE A 297 15.04 13.39 -4.44
C PHE A 297 15.89 12.19 -4.89
N GLU A 298 16.32 11.34 -3.96
CA GLU A 298 17.09 10.13 -4.28
C GLU A 298 16.21 9.08 -4.96
N ARG A 299 14.97 8.90 -4.47
CA ARG A 299 13.95 8.05 -5.11
C ARG A 299 13.59 8.58 -6.50
N PHE A 300 13.44 9.89 -6.64
CA PHE A 300 13.20 10.54 -7.94
C PHE A 300 14.34 10.27 -8.93
N PHE A 301 15.59 10.42 -8.51
CA PHE A 301 16.74 10.16 -9.36
C PHE A 301 16.86 8.68 -9.71
N ALA A 302 16.67 7.78 -8.74
CA ALA A 302 16.65 6.34 -8.96
C ALA A 302 15.55 5.93 -9.95
N GLY A 303 14.34 6.47 -9.78
CA GLY A 303 13.19 6.22 -10.66
C GLY A 303 13.41 6.76 -12.07
N SER A 304 13.96 7.97 -12.19
CA SER A 304 14.27 8.59 -13.48
C SER A 304 15.36 7.82 -14.24
N LEU A 305 16.40 7.37 -13.55
CA LEU A 305 17.46 6.54 -14.12
C LEU A 305 16.91 5.16 -14.55
N ALA A 306 16.12 4.52 -13.69
CA ALA A 306 15.49 3.24 -13.98
C ALA A 306 14.54 3.32 -15.18
N GLY A 307 13.70 4.35 -15.21
CA GLY A 307 12.80 4.65 -16.33
C GLY A 307 13.57 4.86 -17.63
N SER A 308 14.68 5.61 -17.59
CA SER A 308 15.54 5.82 -18.76
C SER A 308 16.18 4.54 -19.28
N ILE A 309 16.69 3.68 -18.39
CA ILE A 309 17.30 2.38 -18.76
C ILE A 309 16.26 1.43 -19.35
N ALA A 310 15.09 1.32 -18.70
CA ALA A 310 13.98 0.51 -19.21
C ALA A 310 13.50 1.03 -20.57
N GLN A 311 13.33 2.34 -20.71
CA GLN A 311 12.92 2.97 -21.96
C GLN A 311 13.94 2.72 -23.08
N THR A 312 15.25 2.86 -22.81
CA THR A 312 16.32 2.55 -23.80
C THR A 312 16.19 1.14 -24.34
N SER A 313 15.89 0.18 -23.46
CA SER A 313 15.82 -1.24 -23.77
C SER A 313 14.54 -1.60 -24.53
N ILE A 314 13.42 -0.99 -24.17
CA ILE A 314 12.09 -1.24 -24.76
C ILE A 314 11.83 -0.43 -26.03
N TYR A 315 12.57 0.67 -26.26
CA TYR A 315 12.34 1.58 -27.39
C TYR A 315 12.19 0.91 -28.77
N PRO A 316 12.97 -0.13 -29.13
CA PRO A 316 12.77 -0.85 -30.39
C PRO A 316 11.35 -1.42 -30.56
N MET A 317 10.74 -1.90 -29.46
CA MET A 317 9.36 -2.40 -29.46
C MET A 317 8.35 -1.27 -29.65
N GLU A 318 8.60 -0.06 -29.13
CA GLU A 318 7.75 1.11 -29.36
C GLU A 318 7.74 1.54 -30.84
N VAL A 319 8.92 1.55 -31.46
CA VAL A 319 9.01 1.82 -32.90
C VAL A 319 8.29 0.73 -33.70
N LEU A 320 8.46 -0.53 -33.33
CA LEU A 320 7.80 -1.63 -34.04
C LEU A 320 6.27 -1.59 -33.87
N LYS A 321 5.77 -1.23 -32.69
CA LYS A 321 4.34 -0.98 -32.41
C LYS A 321 3.77 0.05 -33.37
N THR A 322 4.38 1.23 -33.46
CA THR A 322 3.89 2.32 -34.30
C THR A 322 3.92 1.94 -35.80
N ARG A 323 4.97 1.26 -36.25
CA ARG A 323 5.07 0.74 -37.62
C ARG A 323 3.99 -0.30 -37.94
N LEU A 324 3.67 -1.19 -37.00
CA LEU A 324 2.60 -2.18 -37.18
C LEU A 324 1.20 -1.57 -37.10
N ALA A 325 0.99 -0.53 -36.30
CA ALA A 325 -0.30 0.17 -36.21
C ALA A 325 -0.66 0.88 -37.52
N LEU A 326 0.34 1.47 -38.18
CA LEU A 326 0.22 2.22 -39.43
C LEU A 326 0.35 1.36 -40.70
N ARG A 327 0.60 0.05 -40.58
CA ARG A 327 0.80 -0.83 -41.73
C ARG A 327 -0.45 -0.95 -42.58
N LYS A 328 -0.25 -1.08 -43.89
CA LYS A 328 -1.30 -1.45 -44.84
C LYS A 328 -1.64 -2.94 -44.76
N THR A 329 -2.85 -3.31 -45.15
CA THR A 329 -3.26 -4.72 -45.28
C THR A 329 -2.26 -5.49 -46.16
N GLY A 330 -1.71 -6.60 -45.67
CA GLY A 330 -0.77 -7.45 -46.41
C GLY A 330 0.70 -7.01 -46.41
N GLN A 331 1.06 -5.87 -45.81
CA GLN A 331 2.44 -5.37 -45.81
C GLN A 331 3.43 -6.24 -45.01
N TYR A 332 2.97 -6.85 -43.91
CA TYR A 332 3.78 -7.72 -43.05
C TYR A 332 2.97 -8.95 -42.63
N LYS A 333 3.61 -10.13 -42.64
CA LYS A 333 2.99 -11.39 -42.20
C LYS A 333 2.87 -11.49 -40.68
N GLY A 334 3.74 -10.80 -39.94
CA GLY A 334 3.75 -10.80 -38.47
C GLY A 334 4.74 -9.81 -37.88
N ILE A 335 4.91 -9.87 -36.55
CA ILE A 335 5.82 -8.98 -35.81
C ILE A 335 7.29 -9.22 -36.22
N VAL A 336 7.71 -10.48 -36.29
CA VAL A 336 9.09 -10.86 -36.65
C VAL A 336 9.41 -10.50 -38.10
N ASP A 337 8.48 -10.76 -39.02
CA ASP A 337 8.63 -10.38 -40.43
C ASP A 337 8.73 -8.86 -40.59
N ALA A 338 7.92 -8.09 -39.85
CA ALA A 338 8.04 -6.63 -39.83
C ALA A 338 9.41 -6.17 -39.31
N ALA A 339 9.88 -6.73 -38.19
CA ALA A 339 11.19 -6.40 -37.62
C ALA A 339 12.33 -6.71 -38.61
N TYR A 340 12.30 -7.90 -39.23
CA TYR A 340 13.29 -8.33 -40.21
C TYR A 340 13.31 -7.43 -41.45
N GLN A 341 12.13 -7.12 -42.00
CA GLN A 341 12.03 -6.24 -43.17
C GLN A 341 12.48 -4.80 -42.87
N ILE A 342 12.12 -4.26 -41.70
CA ILE A 342 12.57 -2.92 -41.27
C ILE A 342 14.09 -2.91 -41.11
N TYR A 343 14.65 -3.93 -40.46
CA TYR A 343 16.10 -4.07 -40.29
C TYR A 343 16.82 -4.13 -41.64
N ARG A 344 16.34 -4.94 -42.60
CA ARG A 344 16.94 -5.08 -43.93
C ARG A 344 16.85 -3.82 -44.78
N LYS A 345 15.77 -3.03 -44.64
CA LYS A 345 15.52 -1.82 -45.46
C LYS A 345 16.11 -0.54 -44.88
N GLU A 346 16.01 -0.36 -43.56
CA GLU A 346 16.35 0.91 -42.89
C GLU A 346 17.51 0.79 -41.89
N GLY A 347 17.95 -0.43 -41.56
CA GLY A 347 19.03 -0.71 -40.61
C GLY A 347 18.63 -0.56 -39.13
N LEU A 348 19.59 -0.85 -38.24
CA LEU A 348 19.38 -0.82 -36.78
C LEU A 348 18.98 0.54 -36.23
N ARG A 349 19.53 1.63 -36.80
CA ARG A 349 19.23 3.00 -36.34
C ARG A 349 17.75 3.35 -36.46
N SER A 350 17.00 2.69 -37.35
CA SER A 350 15.57 2.94 -37.49
C SER A 350 14.78 2.62 -36.23
N PHE A 351 15.19 1.60 -35.47
CA PHE A 351 14.55 1.21 -34.21
C PHE A 351 14.72 2.22 -33.07
N TYR A 352 15.61 3.21 -33.23
CA TYR A 352 15.87 4.27 -32.25
C TYR A 352 15.53 5.68 -32.77
N LYS A 353 14.83 5.78 -33.91
CA LYS A 353 14.36 7.08 -34.42
C LYS A 353 13.34 7.69 -33.44
N GLY A 354 13.58 8.94 -33.04
CA GLY A 354 12.74 9.65 -32.07
C GLY A 354 13.12 9.45 -30.59
N TYR A 355 14.18 8.68 -30.32
CA TYR A 355 14.59 8.35 -28.95
C TYR A 355 14.95 9.58 -28.11
N LEU A 356 15.70 10.53 -28.67
CA LEU A 356 16.10 11.73 -27.95
C LEU A 356 14.89 12.61 -27.53
N PRO A 357 13.94 12.97 -28.42
CA PRO A 357 12.69 13.60 -28.02
C PRO A 357 11.90 12.82 -26.97
N ASN A 358 11.87 11.50 -27.06
CA ASN A 358 11.19 10.65 -26.09
C ASN A 358 11.83 10.77 -24.69
N LEU A 359 13.17 10.67 -24.59
CA LEU A 359 13.90 10.87 -23.33
C LEU A 359 13.70 12.27 -22.75
N LEU A 360 13.79 13.30 -23.59
CA LEU A 360 13.62 14.69 -23.15
C LEU A 360 12.22 14.94 -22.57
N GLY A 361 11.21 14.16 -22.99
CA GLY A 361 9.86 14.22 -22.44
C GLY A 361 9.72 13.58 -21.05
N ILE A 362 10.62 12.67 -20.65
CA ILE A 362 10.53 11.95 -19.36
C ILE A 362 10.76 12.91 -18.20
N ILE A 363 11.75 13.79 -18.30
CA ILE A 363 12.12 14.74 -17.23
C ILE A 363 10.97 15.69 -16.86
N PRO A 364 10.37 16.45 -17.80
CA PRO A 364 9.25 17.32 -17.46
C PRO A 364 8.00 16.54 -17.06
N TYR A 365 7.76 15.34 -17.62
CA TYR A 365 6.66 14.48 -17.19
C TYR A 365 6.81 14.14 -15.70
N ALA A 366 7.97 13.60 -15.30
CA ALA A 366 8.24 13.22 -13.92
C ALA A 366 8.23 14.41 -12.95
N GLY A 367 8.71 15.58 -13.39
CA GLY A 367 8.68 16.80 -12.58
C GLY A 367 7.25 17.34 -12.37
N ILE A 368 6.41 17.32 -13.41
CA ILE A 368 5.01 17.75 -13.32
C ILE A 368 4.22 16.79 -12.46
N ASP A 369 4.40 15.50 -12.65
CA ASP A 369 3.73 14.46 -11.87
C ASP A 369 4.02 14.62 -10.37
N LEU A 370 5.30 14.73 -9.99
CA LEU A 370 5.71 14.98 -8.61
C LEU A 370 5.10 16.28 -8.05
N ALA A 371 5.16 17.38 -8.81
CA ALA A 371 4.64 18.67 -8.36
C ALA A 371 3.11 18.67 -8.18
N ILE A 372 2.38 18.01 -9.08
CA ILE A 372 0.92 17.89 -8.99
C ILE A 372 0.53 17.02 -7.81
N TYR A 373 1.23 15.89 -7.61
CA TYR A 373 1.01 15.01 -6.47
C TYR A 373 1.19 15.77 -5.16
N GLU A 374 2.33 16.44 -4.96
CA GLU A 374 2.60 17.21 -3.74
C GLU A 374 1.54 18.30 -3.52
N ALA A 375 1.15 19.02 -4.58
CA ALA A 375 0.13 20.05 -4.50
C ALA A 375 -1.25 19.48 -4.12
N LEU A 376 -1.69 18.38 -4.74
CA LEU A 376 -2.96 17.73 -4.44
C LEU A 376 -2.97 17.13 -3.03
N GLU A 377 -1.85 16.52 -2.62
CA GLU A 377 -1.70 15.96 -1.28
C GLU A 377 -1.83 17.06 -0.22
N ILE A 378 -1.16 18.21 -0.40
CA ILE A 378 -1.27 19.36 0.50
C ILE A 378 -2.72 19.89 0.54
N GLN A 379 -3.36 20.06 -0.61
CA GLN A 379 -4.73 20.57 -0.69
C GLN A 379 -5.75 19.62 -0.05
N LEU A 380 -5.62 18.32 -0.29
CA LEU A 380 -6.47 17.30 0.31
C LEU A 380 -6.31 17.28 1.84
N LYS A 381 -5.07 17.36 2.33
CA LYS A 381 -4.76 17.48 3.76
C LYS A 381 -5.40 18.72 4.38
N MET A 382 -5.28 19.88 3.73
CA MET A 382 -5.93 21.11 4.20
C MET A 382 -7.46 20.99 4.21
N TRP A 383 -8.05 20.39 3.19
CA TRP A 383 -9.49 20.20 3.11
C TRP A 383 -10.03 19.29 4.22
N ILE A 384 -9.35 18.17 4.49
CA ILE A 384 -9.70 17.25 5.59
C ILE A 384 -9.62 17.98 6.95
N LEU A 385 -8.58 18.79 7.16
CA LEU A 385 -8.42 19.57 8.39
C LEU A 385 -9.50 20.65 8.56
N CYS A 386 -9.93 21.30 7.48
CA CYS A 386 -10.98 22.32 7.51
C CYS A 386 -12.41 21.76 7.60
N CYS A 387 -12.66 20.57 7.07
CA CYS A 387 -14.00 19.95 7.04
C CYS A 387 -14.25 18.95 8.18
N SER A 388 -13.26 18.65 9.01
CA SER A 388 -13.48 17.87 10.24
C SER A 388 -14.27 18.72 11.23
N PRO A 389 -15.47 18.28 11.68
CA PRO A 389 -16.27 19.04 12.64
C PRO A 389 -15.49 19.19 13.95
N PRO A 390 -15.58 20.34 14.64
CA PRO A 390 -14.99 20.48 15.96
C PRO A 390 -15.59 19.42 16.90
N PRO A 391 -14.79 18.82 17.80
CA PRO A 391 -15.32 17.89 18.80
C PRO A 391 -16.44 18.58 19.61
N PRO A 392 -17.50 17.86 19.98
CA PRO A 392 -18.59 18.44 20.76
C PRO A 392 -18.04 18.99 22.08
N PRO A 393 -18.54 20.15 22.56
CA PRO A 393 -18.05 20.72 23.82
C PRO A 393 -18.34 19.75 24.96
N THR A 394 -17.29 19.20 25.56
CA THR A 394 -17.36 18.43 26.80
C THR A 394 -18.00 19.29 27.89
N SER A 395 -19.09 18.79 28.44
CA SER A 395 -19.81 19.42 29.54
C SER A 395 -18.87 19.55 30.73
N GLN A 396 -18.49 20.78 31.08
CA GLN A 396 -17.79 21.05 32.33
C GLN A 396 -18.65 20.54 33.48
N CYS A 397 -18.12 19.56 34.22
CA CYS A 397 -18.62 19.17 35.53
C CYS A 397 -18.64 20.41 36.42
N THR A 398 -19.83 20.76 36.88
CA THR A 398 -20.04 21.72 37.96
C THR A 398 -19.50 21.10 39.25
N LEU A 399 -18.28 21.46 39.62
CA LEU A 399 -17.82 21.31 41.00
C LEU A 399 -18.59 22.31 41.86
N THR A 400 -19.69 21.86 42.46
CA THR A 400 -20.29 22.55 43.60
C THR A 400 -19.40 22.29 44.82
N SER A 401 -18.77 23.35 45.32
CA SER A 401 -18.14 23.39 46.64
C SER A 401 -19.16 23.09 47.74
N THR A 402 -18.79 22.18 48.63
CA THR A 402 -19.15 22.22 50.06
C THR A 402 -17.95 21.81 50.87
#